data_AF-A0A6M3KTZ1-F1
#
_entry.id   AF-A0A6M3KTZ1-F1
#
_cell.length_a   1.000
_cell.length_b   1.000
_cell.length_c   1.000
_cell.angle_alpha   90.00
_cell.angle_beta   90.00
_cell.angle_gamma   90.00
#
_symmetry.space_group_name_H-M   'P 1'
#
loop_
_entity.id
_entity.type
_entity.pdbx_description
1 polymer ?
#
loop_
_entity_poly.entity_id
_entity_poly.type
_entity_poly.pdbx_seq_one_letter_code
_entity_poly.pdbx_strand_id
1 'polypeptide(L)' 'MEEHTSQHTKDIHYMKVAKLFMDRSKCLSRKIGAVLVKDDSVIGTGYNGPPRGVPHCDRRD' A
#
# COMPACT_ATOMS: atom_id res chain seq x y z
N MET A 1 31.30 -16.15 2.10
CA MET A 1 29.94 -16.72 2.07
C MET A 1 29.26 -16.21 3.33
N GLU A 2 27.97 -15.85 3.23
CA GLU A 2 27.11 -15.20 4.26
C GLU A 2 27.30 -13.66 4.34
N GLU A 3 26.29 -12.77 4.28
CA GLU A 3 24.82 -12.83 4.33
C GLU A 3 24.26 -11.64 3.50
N HIS A 4 23.34 -11.81 2.54
CA HIS A 4 22.57 -10.65 2.00
C HIS A 4 21.17 -10.99 1.41
N THR A 5 20.59 -12.16 1.71
CA THR A 5 19.31 -12.57 1.12
C THR A 5 18.06 -12.15 1.93
N SER A 6 18.24 -11.87 3.23
CA SER A 6 17.13 -11.64 4.18
C SER A 6 16.35 -10.34 3.94
N GLN A 7 17.06 -9.21 3.80
CA GLN A 7 16.42 -7.89 3.64
C GLN A 7 15.54 -7.80 2.38
N HIS A 8 16.03 -8.36 1.27
CA HIS A 8 15.33 -8.31 -0.01
C HIS A 8 13.99 -9.06 0.03
N THR A 9 13.91 -10.15 0.80
CA THR A 9 12.70 -10.97 0.91
C THR A 9 11.59 -10.24 1.69
N LYS A 10 11.99 -9.53 2.75
CA LYS A 10 11.08 -8.71 3.56
C LYS A 10 10.52 -7.53 2.77
N ASP A 11 11.37 -6.82 2.03
CA ASP A 11 10.93 -5.74 1.15
C ASP A 11 9.91 -6.23 0.11
N ILE A 12 10.15 -7.39 -0.52
CA ILE A 12 9.19 -8.01 -1.44
C ILE A 12 7.87 -8.34 -0.72
N HIS A 13 7.92 -8.89 0.49
CA HIS A 13 6.74 -9.17 1.29
C HIS A 13 5.93 -7.89 1.57
N TYR A 14 6.57 -6.83 2.06
CA TYR A 14 5.91 -5.55 2.31
C TYR A 14 5.35 -4.92 1.03
N MET A 15 6.06 -5.03 -0.08
CA MET A 15 5.57 -4.56 -1.38
C MET A 15 4.36 -5.37 -1.87
N LYS A 16 4.28 -6.67 -1.59
CA LYS A 16 3.07 -7.47 -1.85
C LYS A 16 1.89 -6.99 -1.00
N VAL A 17 2.13 -6.67 0.27
CA VAL A 17 1.10 -6.07 1.14
C VAL A 17 0.64 -4.72 0.58
N ALA A 18 1.56 -3.83 0.20
CA ALA A 18 1.21 -2.55 -0.41
C ALA A 18 0.36 -2.73 -1.68
N LYS A 19 0.72 -3.69 -2.54
CA LYS A 19 -0.07 -4.04 -3.74
C LYS A 19 -1.46 -4.58 -3.41
N LEU A 20 -1.62 -5.35 -2.33
CA LEU A 20 -2.94 -5.80 -1.89
C LEU A 20 -3.85 -4.62 -1.51
N PHE A 21 -3.32 -3.61 -0.82
CA PHE A 21 -4.10 -2.42 -0.46
C PHE A 21 -4.36 -1.48 -1.64
N MET A 22 -3.46 -1.45 -2.62
CA MET A 22 -3.63 -0.72 -3.87
C MET A 22 -4.95 -1.08 -4.58
N ASP A 23 -5.36 -2.36 -4.54
CA ASP A 23 -6.58 -2.85 -5.18
C ASP A 23 -7.87 -2.25 -4.58
N ARG A 24 -7.80 -1.73 -3.35
CA ARG A 24 -8.93 -1.03 -2.71
C ARG A 24 -9.10 0.41 -3.18
N SER A 25 -8.11 0.98 -3.87
CA SER A 25 -8.21 2.32 -4.42
C SER A 25 -9.30 2.39 -5.49
N LYS A 26 -10.26 3.31 -5.30
CA LYS A 26 -11.29 3.64 -6.29
C LYS A 26 -10.88 4.78 -7.22
N CYS A 27 -9.64 5.26 -7.13
CA CYS A 27 -9.15 6.30 -8.04
C CYS A 27 -9.14 5.77 -9.48
N LEU A 28 -9.63 6.56 -10.43
CA LEU A 28 -9.69 6.20 -11.85
C LEU A 28 -8.34 6.35 -12.57
N SER A 29 -7.46 7.22 -12.05
CA SER A 29 -6.18 7.52 -12.69
C SER A 29 -5.07 6.55 -12.28
N ARG A 30 -4.79 6.45 -10.99
CA ARG A 30 -3.72 5.61 -10.45
C ARG A 30 -4.20 4.84 -9.25
N LYS A 31 -3.87 3.56 -9.18
CA LYS A 31 -4.05 2.74 -7.98
C LYS A 31 -2.74 2.79 -7.19
N ILE A 32 -2.78 3.34 -5.98
CA ILE A 32 -1.61 3.46 -5.11
C ILE A 32 -1.93 2.77 -3.79
N GLY A 33 -1.01 1.94 -3.30
CA GLY A 33 -1.04 1.35 -1.98
C GLY A 33 0.25 1.65 -1.22
N ALA A 34 0.15 1.75 0.10
CA ALA A 34 1.25 2.08 0.99
C ALA A 34 1.19 1.24 2.27
N VAL A 35 2.37 0.98 2.84
CA VAL A 35 2.57 0.25 4.09
C VAL A 35 3.60 0.99 4.93
N LEU A 36 3.34 1.14 6.23
CA LEU A 36 4.27 1.67 7.21
C LEU A 36 4.74 0.52 8.10
N VAL A 37 6.05 0.30 8.13
CA VAL A 37 6.68 -0.79 8.88
C VAL A 37 7.57 -0.21 9.97
N LYS A 38 7.49 -0.79 11.17
CA LYS A 38 8.38 -0.51 12.29
C LYS A 38 8.71 -1.84 12.98
N ASP A 39 10.00 -2.08 13.26
CA ASP A 39 10.46 -3.29 13.94
C ASP A 39 9.91 -4.58 13.28
N ASP A 40 10.06 -4.66 11.94
CA ASP A 40 9.58 -5.75 11.08
C ASP A 40 8.04 -5.95 11.04
N SER A 41 7.29 -5.09 11.74
CA SER A 41 5.84 -5.19 11.89
C SER A 41 5.12 -4.11 11.10
N VAL A 42 4.06 -4.48 10.40
CA VAL A 42 3.19 -3.53 9.70
C VAL A 42 2.33 -2.80 10.75
N ILE A 43 2.57 -1.50 10.91
CA ILE A 43 1.86 -0.63 11.86
C ILE A 43 0.85 0.29 11.18
N GLY A 44 0.90 0.38 9.85
CA GLY A 44 -0.02 1.21 9.08
C GLY A 44 -0.15 0.72 7.65
N THR A 45 -1.33 0.90 7.07
CA THR A 45 -1.62 0.59 5.67
C THR A 45 -2.48 1.68 5.08
N GLY A 46 -2.43 1.86 3.77
CA GLY A 46 -3.22 2.90 3.10
C GLY A 46 -3.28 2.72 1.60
N TYR A 47 -4.23 3.41 0.99
CA TYR A 47 -4.37 3.55 -0.45
C TYR A 47 -4.89 4.95 -0.78
N ASN A 48 -4.72 5.39 -2.01
CA ASN A 48 -5.16 6.73 -2.42
C ASN A 48 -6.69 6.81 -2.56
N GLY A 49 -7.27 7.89 -2.05
CA GLY A 49 -8.69 8.19 -2.11
C GLY A 49 -8.96 9.65 -1.72
N PRO A 50 -10.21 10.11 -1.91
CA PRO A 50 -10.60 11.44 -1.43
C PRO A 50 -10.58 11.49 0.10
N PRO A 51 -10.53 12.69 0.71
CA PRO A 51 -10.74 12.86 2.15
C PRO A 51 -12.06 12.25 2.62
N ARG A 52 -12.16 11.95 3.93
CA ARG A 52 -13.40 11.44 4.51
C ARG A 52 -14.55 12.41 4.25
N GLY A 53 -15.71 11.86 3.88
CA GLY A 53 -16.91 12.63 3.56
C GLY A 53 -16.97 13.16 2.12
N VAL A 54 -15.89 13.03 1.34
CA VAL A 54 -15.88 13.43 -0.07
C VAL A 54 -16.14 12.21 -0.96
N PRO A 55 -17.04 12.28 -1.95
CA PRO A 55 -17.29 11.17 -2.88
C PRO A 55 -16.04 10.75 -3.65
N HIS A 56 -15.96 9.45 -3.94
CA HIS A 56 -14.93 8.89 -4.83
C HIS A 56 -15.15 9.34 -6.28
N CYS A 57 -14.09 9.25 -7.10
CA CYS A 57 -14.11 9.71 -8.50
C CYS A 57 -15.24 9.13 -9.35
N ASP A 58 -15.65 7.89 -9.07
CA ASP A 58 -16.75 7.19 -9.75
C ASP A 58 -18.15 7.69 -9.38
N ARG A 59 -18.25 8.57 -8.37
CA ARG A 59 -19.51 9.12 -7.84
C ARG A 59 -19.50 10.65 -7.77
N ARG A 60 -18.64 11.27 -8.56
CA ARG A 60 -18.63 12.72 -8.79
C ARG A 60 -19.30 12.97 -10.13
N ASP A 61 -20.36 13.75 -10.08
CA ASP A 61 -21.20 14.27 -11.17
C ASP A 61 -20.48 15.36 -11.98
#